data_AF-A0A358Y1Y1-F1
#
_entry.id   AF-A0A358Y1Y1-F1
#
_cell.length_a   1.000
_cell.length_b   1.000
_cell.length_c   1.000
_cell.angle_alpha   90.00
_cell.angle_beta   90.00
_cell.angle_gamma   90.00
#
_symmetry.space_group_name_H-M   'P 1'
#
loop_
_entity.id
_entity.type
_entity.pdbx_description
1 polymer ?
#
loop_
_entity_poly.entity_id
_entity_poly.type
_entity_poly.pdbx_seq_one_letter_code
_entity_poly.pdbx_strand_id
1 'polypeptide(L)'
;MEKSYSKKELKSMSTEELVLLSYALENAVYITEIPSKNAMELKTIAAPLTIVKFTDAGLKIENQNQYFKIEGTDKMMVVKSNYVLQNELKTKKN
;
A
#
# COMPACT_ATOMS: atom_id res chain seq x y z
N MET A 1 -10.03 -9.49 -12.30
CA MET A 1 -9.89 -8.78 -11.02
C MET A 1 -9.37 -9.77 -9.99
N GLU A 2 -8.04 -9.89 -9.89
CA GLU A 2 -7.39 -10.67 -8.84
C GLU A 2 -7.64 -9.96 -7.51
N LYS A 3 -8.21 -10.69 -6.55
CA LYS A 3 -8.50 -10.15 -5.21
C LYS A 3 -7.30 -10.46 -4.33
N SER A 4 -6.63 -9.44 -3.80
CA SER A 4 -5.48 -9.66 -2.90
C SER A 4 -5.83 -10.48 -1.66
N TYR A 5 -7.08 -10.44 -1.19
CA TYR A 5 -7.53 -11.24 -0.04
C TYR A 5 -8.71 -12.13 -0.39
N SER A 6 -8.66 -13.37 0.08
CA SER A 6 -9.78 -14.31 -0.03
C SER A 6 -10.83 -14.07 1.06
N LYS A 7 -12.10 -14.38 0.78
CA LYS A 7 -13.20 -14.29 1.76
C LYS A 7 -12.93 -15.09 3.06
N LYS A 8 -12.13 -16.15 2.98
CA LYS A 8 -11.69 -16.93 4.15
C LYS A 8 -10.72 -16.15 5.03
N GLU A 9 -9.74 -15.45 4.44
CA GLU A 9 -8.80 -14.62 5.21
C GLU A 9 -9.54 -13.48 5.92
N LEU A 10 -10.46 -12.82 5.23
CA LEU A 10 -11.30 -11.77 5.81
C LEU A 10 -12.18 -12.26 6.97
N LYS A 11 -12.58 -13.54 6.98
CA LYS A 11 -13.36 -14.14 8.06
C LYS A 11 -12.52 -14.59 9.26
N SER A 12 -11.25 -14.91 9.03
CA SER A 12 -10.30 -15.27 10.09
C SER A 12 -9.64 -14.06 10.73
N MET A 13 -9.72 -12.89 10.09
CA MET A 13 -9.18 -11.64 10.59
C MET A 13 -9.97 -11.12 11.79
N SER A 14 -9.25 -10.56 12.75
CA SER A 14 -9.85 -9.86 13.89
C SER A 14 -10.50 -8.55 13.46
N THR A 15 -11.42 -8.01 14.26
CA THR A 15 -12.05 -6.71 14.00
C THR A 15 -11.01 -5.60 13.76
N GLU A 16 -9.91 -5.63 14.50
CA GLU A 16 -8.81 -4.67 14.35
C GLU A 16 -8.12 -4.79 12.99
N GLU A 17 -7.91 -6.01 12.51
CA GLU A 17 -7.32 -6.26 11.19
C GLU A 17 -8.25 -5.80 10.07
N LEU A 18 -9.55 -6.03 10.19
CA LEU A 18 -10.53 -5.55 9.20
C LEU A 18 -10.62 -4.02 9.14
N VAL A 19 -10.54 -3.36 10.30
CA VAL A 19 -10.50 -1.89 10.40
C VAL A 19 -9.22 -1.35 9.77
N LEU A 20 -8.09 -1.98 10.07
CA LEU A 20 -6.80 -1.64 9.49
C LEU A 20 -6.79 -1.83 7.98
N LEU A 21 -7.30 -2.96 7.48
CA LEU A 21 -7.38 -3.26 6.05
C LEU A 21 -8.24 -2.23 5.33
N SER A 22 -9.40 -1.87 5.92
CA SER A 22 -10.29 -0.85 5.36
C SER A 22 -9.62 0.52 5.31
N TYR A 23 -8.93 0.91 6.38
CA TYR A 23 -8.14 2.15 6.41
C TYR A 23 -7.03 2.14 5.36
N ALA A 24 -6.36 1.00 5.22
CA ALA A 24 -5.27 0.81 4.30
C ALA A 24 -5.71 0.85 2.83
N LEU A 25 -6.92 0.42 2.50
CA LEU A 25 -7.44 0.54 1.13
C LEU A 25 -7.41 1.99 0.61
N GLU A 26 -7.55 2.97 1.51
CA GLU A 26 -7.56 4.39 1.14
C GLU A 26 -6.25 5.11 1.51
N ASN A 27 -5.52 4.64 2.51
CA ASN A 27 -4.36 5.36 3.08
C ASN A 27 -3.01 4.62 2.93
N ALA A 28 -3.01 3.35 2.52
CA ALA A 28 -1.77 2.59 2.37
C ALA A 28 -0.97 2.98 1.15
N VAL A 29 -1.62 3.43 0.08
CA VAL A 29 -0.94 3.78 -1.16
C VAL A 29 -0.95 5.27 -1.36
N TYR A 30 0.23 5.82 -1.65
CA TYR A 30 0.37 7.19 -2.11
C TYR A 30 1.44 7.28 -3.18
N ILE A 31 1.29 8.26 -4.07
CA ILE A 31 2.24 8.52 -5.14
C ILE A 31 3.02 9.78 -4.77
N THR A 32 4.34 9.69 -4.87
CA THR A 32 5.25 10.82 -4.64
C THR A 32 6.33 10.84 -5.71
N GLU A 33 7.07 11.93 -5.81
CA GLU A 33 8.19 12.04 -6.75
C GLU A 33 9.37 11.19 -6.29
N ILE A 34 10.10 10.60 -7.23
CA ILE A 34 11.30 9.82 -6.93
C ILE A 34 12.40 10.81 -6.54
N PRO A 35 12.93 10.77 -5.31
CA PRO A 35 14.01 11.65 -4.92
C PRO A 35 15.25 11.29 -5.76
N SER A 36 15.82 12.28 -6.47
CA SER A 36 16.93 12.09 -7.43
C SER A 36 18.19 11.43 -6.85
N LYS A 37 18.31 11.33 -5.52
CA LYS A 37 19.41 10.69 -4.81
C LYS A 37 19.23 9.18 -4.56
N ASN A 38 18.02 8.65 -4.68
CA ASN A 38 17.75 7.24 -4.44
C ASN A 38 17.52 6.52 -5.77
N ALA A 39 18.61 6.29 -6.50
CA ALA A 39 18.69 5.23 -7.51
C ALA A 39 18.70 3.84 -6.82
N MET A 40 17.84 3.64 -5.83
CA MET A 40 17.52 2.31 -5.34
C MET A 40 16.91 1.54 -6.51
N GLU A 41 17.23 0.25 -6.63
CA GLU A 41 16.62 -0.66 -7.60
C GLU A 41 15.14 -0.86 -7.28
N LEU A 42 14.34 0.19 -7.52
CA LEU A 42 12.91 0.18 -7.34
C LEU A 42 12.31 -0.69 -8.44
N LYS A 43 11.48 -1.64 -8.03
CA LYS A 43 10.70 -2.43 -8.99
C LYS A 43 9.81 -1.47 -9.77
N THR A 44 9.95 -1.48 -11.08
CA THR A 44 9.11 -0.67 -11.96
C THR A 44 7.79 -1.40 -12.17
N ILE A 45 6.68 -0.69 -12.05
CA ILE A 45 5.34 -1.21 -12.25
C ILE A 45 4.57 -0.31 -13.23
N ALA A 46 3.79 -0.93 -14.10
CA ALA A 46 2.80 -0.25 -14.92
C ALA A 46 1.53 -0.05 -14.08
N ALA A 47 1.51 1.00 -13.25
CA ALA A 47 0.33 1.39 -12.49
C ALA A 47 -0.20 2.74 -12.99
N PRO A 48 -1.53 2.93 -13.06
CA PRO A 48 -2.09 4.22 -13.40
C PRO A 48 -1.71 5.27 -12.35
N LEU A 49 -1.48 6.51 -12.80
CA LEU A 49 -1.12 7.65 -11.94
C LEU A 49 -2.26 8.11 -11.00
N THR A 50 -3.40 7.44 -11.05
CA THR A 50 -4.55 7.66 -10.16
C THR A 50 -4.37 6.88 -8.86
N ILE A 51 -5.14 7.20 -7.80
CA ILE A 51 -5.09 6.45 -6.54
C ILE A 51 -5.44 4.98 -6.83
N VAL A 52 -4.42 4.12 -6.90
CA VAL A 52 -4.56 2.67 -7.06
C VAL A 52 -4.55 2.09 -5.66
N LYS A 53 -5.60 1.34 -5.31
CA LYS A 53 -5.53 0.56 -4.08
C LYS A 53 -4.45 -0.49 -4.28
N PHE A 54 -3.67 -0.78 -3.25
CA PHE A 54 -2.66 -1.85 -3.32
C PHE A 54 -3.31 -3.18 -3.79
N THR A 55 -4.60 -3.37 -3.49
CA THR A 55 -5.39 -4.51 -3.96
C THR A 55 -5.65 -4.54 -5.46
N ASP A 56 -5.78 -3.38 -6.12
CA ASP A 56 -5.95 -3.31 -7.58
C ASP A 56 -4.65 -3.66 -8.31
N ALA A 57 -3.50 -3.44 -7.67
CA ALA A 57 -2.19 -3.86 -8.16
C ALA A 57 -1.86 -5.34 -7.80
N GLY A 58 -2.79 -6.08 -7.19
CA GLY A 58 -2.53 -7.44 -6.69
C GLY A 58 -1.49 -7.50 -5.57
N LEU A 59 -1.16 -6.36 -4.97
CA LEU A 59 -0.21 -6.26 -3.87
C LEU A 59 -0.91 -6.58 -2.55
N LYS A 60 -0.11 -6.97 -1.56
CA LYS A 60 -0.51 -7.14 -0.17
C LYS A 60 0.28 -6.15 0.69
N ILE A 61 -0.28 -5.80 1.83
CA ILE A 61 0.43 -4.98 2.81
C ILE A 61 1.41 -5.88 3.54
N GLU A 62 2.67 -5.56 3.41
CA GLU A 62 3.76 -6.22 4.12
C GLU A 62 4.07 -5.50 5.45
N ASN A 63 4.89 -6.15 6.29
CA ASN A 63 5.39 -5.53 7.53
C ASN A 63 6.39 -4.39 7.30
N GLN A 64 6.79 -4.14 6.05
CA GLN A 64 7.76 -3.14 5.64
C GLN A 64 7.24 -2.35 4.43
N ASN A 65 7.67 -1.08 4.33
CA ASN A 65 7.20 -0.19 3.26
C ASN A 65 7.73 -0.70 1.92
N GLN A 66 6.86 -0.73 0.92
CA GLN A 66 7.21 -1.15 -0.43
C GLN A 66 7.21 0.06 -1.35
N TYR A 67 8.21 0.13 -2.21
CA TYR A 67 8.45 1.25 -3.10
C TYR A 67 8.51 0.74 -4.53
N PHE A 68 7.68 1.32 -5.39
CA PHE A 68 7.57 0.93 -6.78
C PHE A 68 7.71 2.16 -7.66
N LYS A 69 8.57 2.09 -8.68
CA LYS A 69 8.67 3.15 -9.69
C LYS A 69 7.52 3.00 -10.69
N ILE A 70 6.84 4.10 -11.01
CA ILE A 70 5.78 4.08 -12.03
C ILE A 70 6.43 4.21 -13.40
N GLU A 71 6.18 3.23 -14.27
CA GLU A 71 6.72 3.22 -15.63
C GLU A 71 6.30 4.47 -16.42
N GLY A 72 7.23 5.05 -17.18
CA GLY A 72 6.99 6.26 -17.97
C GLY A 72 6.90 7.56 -17.17
N THR A 73 7.20 7.54 -15.86
CA THR A 73 7.17 8.74 -15.01
C THR A 73 8.32 8.78 -14.00
N ASP A 74 8.62 9.97 -13.48
CA ASP A 74 9.56 10.17 -12.36
C ASP A 74 8.86 10.10 -10.99
N LYS A 75 7.77 9.34 -10.91
CA LYS A 75 7.01 9.13 -9.68
C LYS A 75 7.17 7.72 -9.16
N MET A 76 7.16 7.58 -7.83
CA MET A 76 7.08 6.29 -7.15
C MET A 76 5.75 6.16 -6.41
N MET A 77 5.19 4.97 -6.51
CA MET A 77 4.12 4.51 -5.66
C MET A 77 4.73 3.91 -4.40
N VAL A 78 4.29 4.42 -3.25
CA VAL A 78 4.70 3.91 -1.95
C VAL A 78 3.52 3.21 -1.31
N VAL A 79 3.73 1.98 -0.90
CA VAL A 79 2.79 1.19 -0.11
C VAL A 79 3.30 1.16 1.33
N LYS A 80 2.56 1.79 2.23
CA LYS A 80 2.85 1.80 3.67
C LYS A 80 2.75 0.40 4.24
N SER A 81 3.62 0.12 5.20
CA SER A 81 3.58 -1.13 5.93
C SER A 81 2.42 -1.22 6.90
N ASN A 82 2.14 -2.45 7.32
CA ASN A 82 1.16 -2.74 8.35
C ASN A 82 1.46 -1.97 9.65
N TYR A 83 2.74 -1.85 10.01
CA TYR A 83 3.18 -1.12 11.20
C TYR A 83 2.86 0.37 11.11
N VAL A 84 3.17 1.02 9.98
CA VAL A 84 2.88 2.45 9.78
C VAL A 84 1.38 2.70 9.86
N LEU A 85 0.59 1.87 9.18
CA LEU A 85 -0.87 2.00 9.16
C LEU A 85 -1.49 1.76 10.54
N GLN A 86 -1.02 0.77 11.29
CA GLN A 86 -1.46 0.54 12.67
C GLN A 86 -1.10 1.73 13.55
N ASN A 87 0.11 2.26 13.40
CA ASN A 87 0.55 3.41 14.18
C ASN A 87 -0.31 4.65 13.87
N GLU A 88 -0.56 4.96 12.59
CA GLU A 88 -1.47 6.04 12.18
C GLU A 88 -2.87 5.86 12.77
N LEU A 89 -3.41 4.64 12.72
CA LEU A 89 -4.75 4.34 13.21
C LEU A 89 -4.86 4.46 14.73
N LYS A 90 -3.80 4.10 15.46
CA LYS A 90 -3.69 4.32 16.92
C LYS A 90 -3.56 5.80 17.26
N THR A 91 -2.69 6.54 16.55
CA THR A 91 -2.49 7.98 16.78
C THR A 91 -3.74 8.79 16.45
N LYS A 92 -4.52 8.40 15.44
CA LYS A 92 -5.78 9.07 15.07
C LYS A 92 -6.92 8.86 16.08
N LYS A 93 -6.80 7.86 16.96
CA LYS A 93 -7.78 7.55 18.01
C LYS A 93 -7.48 8.22 19.37
N ASN A 94 -6.30 8.80 19.55
CA ASN A 94 -5.92 9.61 20.72
C ASN A 94 -6.20 11.09 20.47
#